data_AF-A0ABD2W6X5-F1
#
_entry.id   AF-A0ABD2W6X5-F1
#
_cell.length_a   1.000
_cell.length_b   1.000
_cell.length_c   1.000
_cell.angle_alpha   90.00
_cell.angle_beta   90.00
_cell.angle_gamma   90.00
#
_symmetry.space_group_name_H-M   'P 1'
#
loop_
_entity.id
_entity.type
_entity.pdbx_description
1 polymer ?
#
loop_
_entity_poly.entity_id
_entity_poly.type
_entity_poly.pdbx_seq_one_letter_code
_entity_poly.pdbx_strand_id
1 'polypeptide(L)'
;MEAIKKNASEKSPGLDGILLEVLKRALVILPEITLLINKCMALGRFPKEWKKGNLIPIPKPDKDETLAKSYRPICLLPLLRKTFERLIIDRASAVIHKKAHESDSQFGFKVGRSTEDAILKLQQVVKESNSNYACANLLDISGAFDNLWWLSLINILRARGCPVNIFRVLKDYLHEREVIIQGTHQECSKKVTKGTPQSSIFGPIAWNLQLDGLLNLIKEEGVGSLCGRCHHRDTRWH
;
A
#
# COMPACT_ATOMS: atom_id res chain seq x y z
N MET A 1 -3.03 17.69 -13.05
CA MET A 1 -3.08 16.70 -14.15
C MET A 1 -2.05 15.60 -14.04
N GLU A 2 -0.79 15.89 -13.69
CA GLU A 2 0.26 14.85 -13.62
C GLU A 2 -0.06 13.70 -12.66
N ALA A 3 -0.53 13.99 -11.45
CA ALA A 3 -0.93 12.96 -10.48
C ALA A 3 -2.06 12.05 -11.00
N ILE A 4 -2.98 12.59 -11.81
CA ILE A 4 -4.08 11.83 -12.44
C ILE A 4 -3.51 10.92 -13.54
N LYS A 5 -2.61 11.45 -14.40
CA LYS A 5 -1.98 10.69 -15.49
C LYS A 5 -1.09 9.55 -14.99
N LYS A 6 -0.51 9.67 -13.79
CA LYS A 6 0.28 8.61 -13.14
C LYS A 6 -0.57 7.43 -12.65
N ASN A 7 -1.89 7.57 -12.59
CA ASN A 7 -2.78 6.42 -12.40
C ASN A 7 -2.93 5.71 -13.75
N ALA A 8 -2.37 4.50 -13.89
CA ALA A 8 -2.36 3.75 -15.14
C ALA A 8 -3.74 3.66 -15.82
N SER A 9 -3.74 3.67 -17.16
CA SER A 9 -4.88 3.95 -18.03
C SER A 9 -5.95 2.86 -18.14
N GLU A 10 -5.77 1.69 -17.52
CA GLU A 10 -6.65 0.53 -17.71
C GLU A 10 -7.02 -0.11 -16.38
N LYS A 11 -7.64 0.66 -15.48
CA LYS A 11 -8.10 0.13 -14.19
C LYS A 11 -9.61 0.28 -14.06
N SER A 12 -10.26 -0.80 -13.64
CA SER A 12 -11.68 -0.80 -13.28
C SER A 12 -11.96 0.30 -12.24
N PRO A 13 -13.10 1.00 -12.36
CA PRO A 13 -13.42 2.13 -11.51
C PRO A 13 -13.75 1.67 -10.09
N GLY A 14 -13.79 2.61 -9.14
CA GLY A 14 -14.37 2.35 -7.83
C GLY A 14 -15.90 2.30 -7.89
N LEU A 15 -16.53 2.43 -6.72
CA LEU A 15 -17.99 2.53 -6.61
C LEU A 15 -18.58 3.76 -7.31
N ASP A 16 -17.74 4.75 -7.64
CA ASP A 16 -18.14 5.97 -8.34
C ASP A 16 -18.29 5.78 -9.87
N GLY A 17 -17.81 4.66 -10.43
CA GLY A 17 -17.86 4.41 -11.87
C GLY A 17 -16.95 5.31 -12.71
N ILE A 18 -16.14 6.18 -12.09
CA ILE A 18 -15.35 7.19 -12.82
C ILE A 18 -14.04 6.58 -13.33
N LEU A 19 -13.97 6.41 -14.65
CA LEU A 19 -12.77 6.02 -15.37
C LEU A 19 -11.87 7.22 -15.68
N LEU A 20 -10.57 6.95 -15.89
CA LEU A 20 -9.60 7.97 -16.30
C LEU A 20 -10.01 8.67 -17.60
N GLU A 21 -10.55 7.92 -18.57
CA GLU A 21 -10.97 8.46 -19.86
C GLU A 21 -12.13 9.46 -19.73
N VAL A 22 -13.04 9.25 -18.77
CA VAL A 22 -14.12 10.21 -18.48
C VAL A 22 -13.50 11.51 -17.98
N LEU A 23 -12.55 11.44 -17.05
CA LEU A 23 -11.90 12.63 -16.50
C LEU A 23 -11.04 13.37 -17.54
N LYS A 24 -10.41 12.66 -18.49
CA LYS A 24 -9.69 13.26 -19.61
C LYS A 24 -10.60 14.04 -20.56
N ARG A 25 -11.87 13.65 -20.66
CA ARG A 25 -12.88 14.36 -21.48
C ARG A 25 -13.58 15.49 -20.72
N ALA A 26 -13.62 15.40 -19.40
CA ALA A 26 -14.23 16.40 -18.51
C ALA A 26 -13.19 17.30 -17.83
N LEU A 27 -12.20 17.84 -18.56
CA LEU A 27 -11.15 18.67 -17.94
C LEU A 27 -11.68 19.94 -17.28
N VAL A 28 -12.88 20.39 -17.68
CA VAL A 28 -13.56 21.56 -17.12
C VAL A 28 -13.81 21.44 -15.60
N ILE A 29 -13.94 20.23 -15.04
CA ILE A 29 -14.19 20.02 -13.60
C ILE A 29 -12.91 19.95 -12.75
N LEU A 30 -11.73 20.10 -13.36
CA LEU A 30 -10.45 20.02 -12.65
C LEU A 30 -10.27 21.12 -11.59
N PRO A 31 -10.69 22.39 -11.80
CA PRO A 31 -10.60 23.42 -10.78
C PRO A 31 -11.36 23.04 -9.50
N GLU A 32 -12.54 22.44 -9.63
CA GLU A 32 -13.40 22.01 -8.53
C GLU A 32 -12.77 20.83 -7.78
N ILE A 33 -12.23 19.85 -8.51
CA ILE A 33 -11.47 18.73 -7.92
C ILE A 33 -10.26 19.25 -7.15
N THR A 34 -9.54 20.23 -7.72
CA THR A 34 -8.36 20.84 -7.09
C THR A 34 -8.75 21.59 -5.82
N LEU A 35 -9.83 22.36 -5.86
CA LEU A 35 -10.39 23.05 -4.71
C LEU A 35 -10.78 22.06 -3.60
N LEU A 36 -11.46 20.96 -3.96
CA LEU A 36 -11.84 19.90 -3.02
C LEU A 36 -10.60 19.30 -2.32
N ILE A 37 -9.59 18.89 -3.09
CA ILE A 37 -8.36 18.31 -2.55
C ILE A 37 -7.64 19.31 -1.63
N ASN A 38 -7.56 20.57 -2.02
CA ASN A 38 -6.93 21.60 -1.19
C ASN A 38 -7.70 21.82 0.12
N LYS A 39 -9.04 21.85 0.08
CA LYS A 39 -9.88 21.91 1.29
C LYS A 39 -9.67 20.70 2.19
N CYS A 40 -9.64 19.48 1.62
CA CYS A 40 -9.34 18.25 2.35
C CYS A 40 -7.99 18.34 3.09
N MET A 41 -6.94 18.82 2.40
CA MET A 41 -5.61 19.01 3.00
C MET A 41 -5.60 20.05 4.11
N ALA A 42 -6.27 21.20 3.90
CA ALA A 42 -6.33 22.28 4.88
C ALA A 42 -7.10 21.85 6.15
N LEU A 43 -8.20 21.13 5.97
CA LEU A 43 -9.04 20.64 7.07
C LEU A 43 -8.50 19.37 7.73
N GLY A 44 -7.52 18.70 7.13
CA GLY A 44 -7.00 17.44 7.65
C GLY A 44 -7.99 16.28 7.51
N ARG A 45 -8.83 16.29 6.46
CA ARG A 45 -9.92 15.34 6.25
C ARG A 45 -9.74 14.53 4.97
N PHE A 46 -10.09 13.25 5.04
CA PHE A 46 -10.18 12.36 3.89
C PHE A 46 -11.67 12.14 3.58
N PRO A 47 -12.14 12.35 2.33
CA PRO A 47 -13.57 12.23 2.01
C PRO A 47 -14.14 10.86 2.36
N LYS A 48 -15.31 10.83 3.01
CA LYS A 48 -15.98 9.59 3.45
C LYS A 48 -16.23 8.62 2.30
N GLU A 49 -16.70 9.11 1.16
CA GLU A 49 -16.94 8.29 -0.03
C GLU A 49 -15.64 7.65 -0.57
N TRP A 50 -14.51 8.33 -0.39
CA TRP A 50 -13.22 7.78 -0.77
C TRP A 50 -12.68 6.76 0.23
N LYS A 51 -13.28 6.58 1.40
CA LYS A 51 -12.90 5.55 2.38
C LYS A 51 -13.54 4.19 2.12
N LYS A 52 -14.57 4.15 1.28
CA LYS A 52 -15.23 2.94 0.82
C LYS A 52 -14.39 2.28 -0.30
N GLY A 53 -14.32 0.96 -0.28
CA GLY A 53 -13.69 0.17 -1.35
C GLY A 53 -14.61 -0.94 -1.83
N ASN A 54 -14.71 -1.13 -3.15
CA ASN A 54 -15.46 -2.23 -3.74
C ASN A 54 -14.61 -3.50 -3.73
N LEU A 55 -14.96 -4.48 -2.91
CA LEU A 55 -14.21 -5.71 -2.72
C LEU A 55 -14.68 -6.78 -3.71
N ILE A 56 -13.76 -7.17 -4.60
CA ILE A 56 -13.93 -8.21 -5.59
C ILE A 56 -13.09 -9.43 -5.17
N PRO A 57 -13.71 -10.56 -4.79
CA PRO A 57 -13.00 -11.79 -4.49
C PRO A 57 -12.59 -12.48 -5.80
N ILE A 58 -11.28 -12.66 -6.01
CA ILE A 58 -10.76 -13.37 -7.19
C ILE A 58 -10.30 -14.77 -6.77
N PRO A 59 -10.82 -15.85 -7.37
CA PRO A 59 -10.42 -17.21 -7.01
C PRO A 59 -8.94 -17.44 -7.29
N LYS A 60 -8.27 -18.18 -6.41
CA LYS A 60 -6.92 -18.69 -6.65
C LYS A 60 -7.05 -19.95 -7.53
N PRO A 61 -6.17 -20.11 -8.53
CA PRO A 61 -6.14 -21.35 -9.32
C PRO A 61 -5.99 -22.56 -8.42
N ASP A 62 -6.68 -23.65 -8.77
CA ASP A 62 -6.54 -24.97 -8.13
C ASP A 62 -6.76 -24.97 -6.60
N LYS A 63 -7.64 -24.09 -6.10
CA LYS A 63 -8.06 -24.04 -4.70
C LYS A 63 -9.55 -24.28 -4.56
N ASP A 64 -9.93 -24.89 -3.45
CA ASP A 64 -11.32 -25.15 -3.07
C ASP A 64 -12.11 -23.84 -2.91
N GLU A 65 -13.01 -23.57 -3.85
CA GLU A 65 -13.83 -22.35 -3.90
C GLU A 65 -14.84 -22.24 -2.74
N THR A 66 -15.06 -23.29 -1.96
CA THR A 66 -15.90 -23.20 -0.76
C THR A 66 -15.21 -22.49 0.40
N LEU A 67 -13.90 -22.29 0.33
CA LEU A 67 -13.10 -21.71 1.40
C LEU A 67 -12.74 -20.25 1.12
N ALA A 68 -13.02 -19.34 2.06
CA ALA A 68 -12.69 -17.92 1.93
C ALA A 68 -11.19 -17.64 1.65
N LYS A 69 -10.28 -18.47 2.20
CA LYS A 69 -8.83 -18.38 1.97
C LYS A 69 -8.41 -18.67 0.51
N SER A 70 -9.30 -19.26 -0.28
CA SER A 70 -9.09 -19.56 -1.69
C SER A 70 -9.28 -18.34 -2.59
N TYR A 71 -9.70 -17.20 -2.05
CA TYR A 71 -9.86 -15.97 -2.80
C TYR A 71 -8.75 -14.96 -2.48
N ARG A 72 -8.42 -14.10 -3.46
CA ARG A 72 -7.64 -12.89 -3.28
C ARG A 72 -8.59 -11.70 -3.20
N PRO A 73 -8.60 -10.94 -2.10
CA PRO A 73 -9.43 -9.75 -1.99
C PRO A 73 -8.83 -8.59 -2.81
N ILE A 74 -9.43 -8.25 -3.95
CA ILE A 74 -9.07 -7.03 -4.69
C ILE A 74 -10.08 -5.94 -4.39
N CYS A 75 -9.62 -4.83 -3.82
CA CYS A 75 -10.46 -3.66 -3.65
C CYS A 75 -10.31 -2.73 -4.85
N LEU A 76 -11.39 -2.44 -5.58
CA LEU A 76 -11.45 -1.34 -6.52
C LEU A 76 -11.69 -0.03 -5.76
N LEU A 77 -10.96 1.00 -6.15
CA LEU A 77 -10.85 2.26 -5.41
C LEU A 77 -11.06 3.43 -6.39
N PRO A 78 -11.80 4.49 -5.98
CA PRO A 78 -12.04 5.68 -6.79
C PRO A 78 -10.76 6.28 -7.38
N LEU A 79 -10.83 6.77 -8.62
CA LEU A 79 -9.68 7.41 -9.28
C LEU A 79 -9.21 8.65 -8.51
N LEU A 80 -10.15 9.49 -8.05
CA LEU A 80 -9.85 10.70 -7.30
C LEU A 80 -9.26 10.39 -5.92
N ARG A 81 -9.69 9.29 -5.28
CA ARG A 81 -9.05 8.76 -4.07
C ARG A 81 -7.57 8.47 -4.32
N LYS A 82 -7.25 7.67 -5.35
CA LYS A 82 -5.85 7.31 -5.68
C LYS A 82 -5.02 8.55 -6.03
N THR A 83 -5.62 9.49 -6.75
CA THR A 83 -5.01 10.79 -7.05
C THR A 83 -4.68 11.55 -5.76
N PHE A 84 -5.58 11.57 -4.79
CA PHE A 84 -5.35 12.24 -3.53
C PHE A 84 -4.27 11.54 -2.69
N GLU A 85 -4.31 10.21 -2.60
CA GLU A 85 -3.24 9.41 -1.97
C GLU A 85 -1.87 9.75 -2.57
N ARG A 86 -1.76 9.79 -3.90
CA ARG A 86 -0.52 10.17 -4.60
C ARG A 86 -0.02 11.55 -4.18
N LEU A 87 -0.90 12.55 -4.19
CA LEU A 87 -0.53 13.92 -3.82
C LEU A 87 -0.07 14.01 -2.35
N ILE A 88 -0.70 13.27 -1.45
CA ILE A 88 -0.30 13.19 -0.05
C ILE A 88 1.12 12.59 0.05
N ILE A 89 1.36 11.49 -0.65
CA ILE A 89 2.65 10.79 -0.66
C ILE A 89 3.75 11.67 -1.23
N ASP A 90 3.50 12.30 -2.38
CA ASP A 90 4.48 13.17 -3.04
C ASP A 90 4.88 14.33 -2.11
N ARG A 91 3.92 14.92 -1.39
CA ARG A 91 4.18 15.97 -0.39
C ARG A 91 4.86 15.45 0.88
N ALA A 92 4.62 14.20 1.25
CA ALA A 92 5.19 13.55 2.43
C ALA A 92 6.53 12.85 2.15
N SER A 93 6.97 12.82 0.89
CA SER A 93 8.09 12.02 0.41
C SER A 93 9.37 12.23 1.24
N ALA A 94 9.71 13.48 1.56
CA ALA A 94 10.88 13.81 2.36
C ALA A 94 10.85 13.19 3.78
N VAL A 95 9.66 13.01 4.36
CA VAL A 95 9.49 12.38 5.67
C VAL A 95 9.39 10.86 5.57
N ILE A 96 8.69 10.36 4.55
CA ILE A 96 8.50 8.93 4.30
C ILE A 96 9.83 8.27 3.96
N HIS A 97 10.58 8.87 3.03
CA HIS A 97 11.82 8.34 2.46
C HIS A 97 13.08 8.91 3.10
N LYS A 98 12.97 9.41 4.33
CA LYS A 98 14.15 9.89 5.06
C LYS A 98 15.09 8.70 5.29
N LYS A 99 16.24 8.71 4.61
CA LYS A 99 17.22 7.61 4.56
C LYS A 99 17.58 7.05 5.94
N ALA A 100 17.67 7.90 6.96
CA ALA A 100 17.96 7.49 8.34
C ALA A 100 16.93 6.53 8.97
N HIS A 101 15.72 6.44 8.42
CA HIS A 101 14.67 5.55 8.92
C HIS A 101 14.38 4.38 7.99
N GLU A 102 14.97 4.37 6.80
CA GLU A 102 14.79 3.31 5.82
C GLU A 102 15.80 2.19 6.07
N SER A 103 15.32 0.95 6.13
CA SER A 103 16.25 -0.17 6.26
C SER A 103 16.94 -0.48 4.92
N ASP A 104 18.25 -0.70 4.96
CA ASP A 104 19.02 -1.22 3.82
C ASP A 104 18.68 -2.68 3.52
N SER A 105 18.01 -3.35 4.44
CA SER A 105 17.49 -4.71 4.26
C SER A 105 16.13 -4.75 3.58
N GLN A 106 15.50 -3.60 3.31
CA GLN A 106 14.22 -3.52 2.61
C GLN A 106 14.42 -3.40 1.10
N PHE A 107 13.92 -4.36 0.34
CA PHE A 107 13.94 -4.41 -1.13
C PHE A 107 12.53 -4.35 -1.71
N GLY A 108 11.51 -4.70 -0.92
CA GLY A 108 10.10 -4.61 -1.33
C GLY A 108 9.65 -3.17 -1.52
N PHE A 109 8.91 -2.92 -2.61
CA PHE A 109 8.24 -1.64 -2.88
C PHE A 109 9.14 -0.39 -2.83
N LYS A 110 10.45 -0.56 -3.01
CA LYS A 110 11.42 0.54 -3.10
C LYS A 110 11.81 0.82 -4.54
N VAL A 111 11.96 2.10 -4.85
CA VAL A 111 12.46 2.52 -6.16
C VAL A 111 13.93 2.13 -6.28
N GLY A 112 14.30 1.53 -7.42
CA GLY A 112 15.69 1.12 -7.67
C GLY A 112 16.16 -0.09 -6.86
N ARG A 113 15.23 -0.87 -6.30
CA ARG A 113 15.53 -2.17 -5.67
C ARG A 113 14.61 -3.25 -6.24
N SER A 114 15.17 -4.44 -6.41
CA SER A 114 14.45 -5.60 -6.91
C SER A 114 14.65 -6.84 -6.04
N THR A 115 13.94 -7.92 -6.39
CA THR A 115 14.13 -9.23 -5.75
C THR A 115 15.50 -9.81 -6.10
N GLU A 116 16.01 -9.53 -7.30
CA GLU A 116 17.34 -9.92 -7.75
C GLU A 116 18.43 -9.27 -6.88
N ASP A 117 18.28 -7.98 -6.54
CA ASP A 117 19.22 -7.29 -5.64
C ASP A 117 19.27 -7.96 -4.25
N ALA A 118 18.11 -8.39 -3.73
CA ALA A 118 18.03 -9.09 -2.45
C ALA A 118 18.78 -10.44 -2.50
N ILE A 119 18.62 -11.19 -3.60
CA ILE A 119 19.30 -12.47 -3.81
C ILE A 119 20.81 -12.27 -3.93
N LEU A 120 21.27 -11.28 -4.70
CA LEU A 120 22.68 -10.95 -4.83
C LEU A 120 23.28 -10.58 -3.47
N LYS A 121 22.54 -9.80 -2.65
CA LYS A 121 23.00 -9.45 -1.30
C LYS A 121 23.13 -10.68 -0.41
N LEU A 122 22.18 -11.62 -0.47
CA LEU A 122 22.26 -12.88 0.27
C LEU A 122 23.48 -13.70 -0.15
N GLN A 123 23.71 -13.85 -1.47
CA GLN A 123 24.86 -14.56 -2.00
C GLN A 123 26.19 -13.94 -1.55
N GLN A 124 26.26 -12.61 -1.52
CA GLN A 124 27.43 -11.89 -1.02
C GLN A 124 27.68 -12.22 0.46
N VAL A 125 26.66 -12.16 1.31
CA VAL A 125 26.78 -12.46 2.75
C VAL A 125 27.27 -13.90 2.98
N VAL A 126 26.77 -14.86 2.19
CA VAL A 126 27.23 -16.26 2.30
C VAL A 126 28.69 -16.40 1.84
N LYS A 127 29.10 -15.73 0.75
CA LYS A 127 30.48 -15.80 0.24
C LYS A 127 31.50 -15.13 1.15
N GLU A 128 31.12 -14.06 1.85
CA GLU A 128 31.99 -13.32 2.78
C GLU A 128 32.08 -13.98 4.16
N SER A 129 31.24 -14.99 4.44
CA SER A 129 31.27 -15.72 5.70
C SER A 129 32.45 -16.69 5.75
N ASN A 130 33.22 -16.63 6.84
CA ASN A 130 34.28 -17.60 7.13
C ASN A 130 33.75 -18.91 7.75
N SER A 131 32.43 -19.07 7.88
CA SER A 131 31.80 -20.27 8.41
C SER A 131 31.64 -21.33 7.33
N ASN A 132 31.85 -22.60 7.71
CA ASN A 132 31.56 -23.74 6.84
C ASN A 132 30.06 -23.95 6.60
N TYR A 133 29.21 -23.31 7.41
CA TYR A 133 27.75 -23.45 7.34
C TYR A 133 27.08 -22.08 7.33
N ALA A 134 26.07 -21.94 6.47
CA ALA A 134 25.13 -20.83 6.45
C ALA A 134 23.72 -21.36 6.72
N CYS A 135 23.00 -20.71 7.64
CA CYS A 135 21.61 -21.00 7.95
C CYS A 135 20.76 -19.78 7.60
N ALA A 136 19.61 -20.00 6.97
CA ALA A 136 18.67 -18.96 6.60
C ALA A 136 17.25 -19.34 7.05
N ASN A 137 16.61 -18.45 7.81
CA ASN A 137 15.22 -18.59 8.19
C ASN A 137 14.35 -17.83 7.19
N LEU A 138 13.55 -18.56 6.42
CA LEU A 138 12.63 -17.98 5.44
C LEU A 138 11.27 -17.75 6.11
N LEU A 139 10.89 -16.49 6.27
CA LEU A 139 9.63 -16.08 6.89
C LEU A 139 8.70 -15.50 5.84
N ASP A 140 7.45 -15.97 5.82
CA ASP A 140 6.38 -15.39 5.01
C ASP A 140 5.30 -14.77 5.93
N ILE A 141 4.98 -13.50 5.68
CA ILE A 141 4.00 -12.77 6.49
C ILE A 141 2.63 -12.94 5.87
N SER A 142 1.83 -13.79 6.50
CA SER A 142 0.45 -14.04 6.09
C SER A 142 -0.39 -12.76 6.06
N GLY A 143 -0.93 -12.43 4.89
CA GLY A 143 -1.85 -11.31 4.71
C GLY A 143 -1.27 -9.96 5.11
N ALA A 144 -0.02 -9.68 4.73
CA ALA A 144 0.69 -8.44 5.10
C ALA A 144 -0.15 -7.15 4.95
N PHE A 145 -0.82 -6.96 3.80
CA PHE A 145 -1.68 -5.79 3.57
C PHE A 145 -2.98 -5.82 4.37
N ASP A 146 -3.54 -7.00 4.67
CA ASP A 146 -4.77 -7.12 5.45
C ASP A 146 -4.53 -6.93 6.96
N ASN A 147 -3.29 -7.13 7.40
CA ASN A 147 -2.88 -7.09 8.80
C ASN A 147 -2.13 -5.82 9.22
N LEU A 148 -1.98 -4.83 8.34
CA LEU A 148 -1.32 -3.56 8.66
C LEU A 148 -1.95 -2.88 9.90
N TRP A 149 -1.15 -2.66 10.93
CA TRP A 149 -1.66 -2.16 12.21
C TRP A 149 -1.71 -0.64 12.26
N TRP A 150 -2.91 -0.05 12.18
CA TRP A 150 -3.07 1.40 12.03
C TRP A 150 -2.48 2.23 13.17
N LEU A 151 -2.58 1.77 14.41
CA LEU A 151 -2.03 2.52 15.55
C LEU A 151 -0.50 2.63 15.47
N SER A 152 0.18 1.53 15.13
CA SER A 152 1.63 1.54 14.91
C SER A 152 2.00 2.49 13.77
N LEU A 153 1.31 2.44 12.64
CA LEU A 153 1.55 3.36 11.53
C LEU A 153 1.39 4.85 11.93
N ILE A 154 0.35 5.18 12.70
CA ILE A 154 0.14 6.53 13.21
C ILE A 154 1.31 6.97 14.11
N ASN A 155 1.79 6.08 14.99
CA ASN A 155 2.91 6.38 15.86
C ASN A 155 4.21 6.59 15.07
N ILE A 156 4.46 5.78 14.03
CA ILE A 156 5.61 5.93 13.14
C ILE A 156 5.57 7.26 12.40
N LEU A 157 4.42 7.63 11.83
CA LEU A 157 4.25 8.92 11.14
C LEU A 157 4.51 10.11 12.08
N ARG A 158 4.05 10.01 13.33
CA ARG A 158 4.32 11.03 14.35
C ARG A 158 5.82 11.10 14.70
N ALA A 159 6.44 9.96 14.96
CA ALA A 159 7.86 9.88 15.34
C ALA A 159 8.79 10.38 14.24
N ARG A 160 8.44 10.15 12.96
CA ARG A 160 9.20 10.66 11.80
C ARG A 160 8.99 12.16 11.55
N GLY A 161 8.15 12.85 12.32
CA GLY A 161 7.91 14.29 12.16
C GLY A 161 7.04 14.64 10.95
N CYS A 162 6.04 13.82 10.63
CA CYS A 162 5.12 14.10 9.53
C CYS A 162 4.41 15.45 9.71
N PRO A 163 4.37 16.33 8.67
CA PRO A 163 3.69 17.61 8.76
C PRO A 163 2.25 17.47 9.25
N VAL A 164 1.83 18.36 10.15
CA VAL A 164 0.55 18.25 10.88
C VAL A 164 -0.66 18.09 9.96
N ASN A 165 -0.69 18.83 8.84
CA ASN A 165 -1.76 18.73 7.84
C ASN A 165 -1.81 17.33 7.21
N ILE A 166 -0.68 16.78 6.78
CA ILE A 166 -0.58 15.45 6.18
C ILE A 166 -0.91 14.36 7.21
N PHE A 167 -0.36 14.48 8.42
CA PHE A 167 -0.61 13.55 9.51
C PHE A 167 -2.11 13.45 9.83
N ARG A 168 -2.82 14.59 9.88
CA ARG A 168 -4.27 14.63 10.11
C ARG A 168 -5.02 13.92 8.98
N VAL A 169 -4.68 14.19 7.72
CA VAL A 169 -5.31 13.52 6.57
C VAL A 169 -5.06 12.01 6.59
N LEU A 170 -3.83 11.55 6.87
CA LEU A 170 -3.50 10.13 6.93
C LEU A 170 -4.15 9.42 8.12
N LYS A 171 -4.26 10.09 9.27
CA LYS A 171 -5.01 9.58 10.42
C LYS A 171 -6.50 9.43 10.09
N ASP A 172 -7.08 10.43 9.42
CA ASP A 172 -8.48 10.41 8.98
C ASP A 172 -8.71 9.36 7.87
N TYR A 173 -7.75 9.17 6.96
CA TYR A 173 -7.75 8.11 5.93
C TYR A 173 -7.92 6.72 6.54
N LEU A 174 -7.25 6.42 7.65
CA LEU A 174 -7.34 5.13 8.34
C LEU A 174 -8.62 4.98 9.15
N HIS A 175 -9.36 6.05 9.44
CA HIS A 175 -10.53 6.02 10.31
C HIS A 175 -11.84 5.77 9.54
N GLU A 176 -12.76 4.97 10.10
CA GLU A 176 -14.09 4.70 9.52
C GLU A 176 -14.06 4.20 8.07
N ARG A 177 -13.14 3.28 7.80
CA ARG A 177 -13.06 2.64 6.48
C ARG A 177 -14.06 1.51 6.37
N GLU A 178 -14.54 1.30 5.15
CA GLU A 178 -15.53 0.29 4.83
C GLU A 178 -15.14 -0.43 3.53
N VAL A 179 -15.40 -1.74 3.50
CA VAL A 179 -15.37 -2.53 2.27
C VAL A 179 -16.79 -2.97 1.94
N ILE A 180 -17.13 -2.93 0.66
CA ILE A 180 -18.46 -3.25 0.14
C ILE A 180 -18.29 -4.37 -0.87
N ILE A 181 -19.06 -5.44 -0.75
CA ILE A 181 -19.16 -6.52 -1.73
C ILE A 181 -20.52 -6.38 -2.41
N GLN A 182 -20.52 -6.24 -3.73
CA GLN A 182 -21.73 -6.23 -4.55
C GLN A 182 -21.97 -7.64 -5.09
N GLY A 183 -22.87 -8.38 -4.45
CA GLY A 183 -23.36 -9.66 -4.95
C GLY A 183 -24.50 -9.46 -5.96
N THR A 184 -24.86 -10.53 -6.68
CA THR A 184 -25.90 -10.52 -7.72
C THR A 184 -27.26 -10.03 -7.21
N HIS A 185 -27.57 -10.28 -5.93
CA HIS A 185 -28.88 -9.98 -5.34
C HIS A 185 -28.81 -9.12 -4.07
N GLN A 186 -27.61 -8.89 -3.52
CA GLN A 186 -27.45 -8.17 -2.26
C GLN A 186 -26.10 -7.47 -2.18
N GLU A 187 -26.10 -6.29 -1.57
CA GLU A 187 -24.89 -5.58 -1.14
C GLU A 187 -24.60 -5.88 0.33
N CYS A 188 -23.36 -6.24 0.62
CA CYS A 188 -22.87 -6.43 1.99
C CYS A 188 -21.74 -5.44 2.26
N SER A 189 -21.77 -4.76 3.40
CA SER A 189 -20.71 -3.86 3.82
C SER A 189 -20.08 -4.29 5.15
N LYS A 190 -18.80 -3.97 5.33
CA LYS A 190 -18.07 -4.25 6.56
C LYS A 190 -17.10 -3.13 6.90
N LYS A 191 -17.18 -2.65 8.14
CA LYS A 191 -16.16 -1.74 8.69
C LYS A 191 -14.83 -2.46 8.85
N VAL A 192 -13.77 -1.79 8.44
CA VAL A 192 -12.40 -2.27 8.54
C VAL A 192 -11.72 -1.57 9.71
N THR A 193 -10.86 -2.29 10.44
CA THR A 193 -10.13 -1.78 11.61
C THR A 193 -8.61 -1.93 11.50
N LYS A 194 -8.12 -2.60 10.44
CA LYS A 194 -6.71 -2.80 10.12
C LYS A 194 -6.54 -3.02 8.62
N GLY A 195 -5.30 -2.97 8.15
CA GLY A 195 -4.98 -3.26 6.76
C GLY A 195 -5.18 -2.08 5.80
N THR A 196 -4.69 -2.27 4.58
CA THR A 196 -4.84 -1.34 3.44
C THR A 196 -5.32 -2.10 2.22
N PRO A 197 -6.13 -1.49 1.35
CA PRO A 197 -6.57 -2.14 0.13
C PRO A 197 -5.36 -2.46 -0.76
N GLN A 198 -5.33 -3.63 -1.38
CA GLN A 198 -4.22 -4.04 -2.25
C GLN A 198 -4.00 -3.11 -3.46
N SER A 199 -5.04 -2.36 -3.88
CA SER A 199 -4.93 -1.38 -4.97
C SER A 199 -4.63 0.05 -4.53
N SER A 200 -4.43 0.27 -3.22
CA SER A 200 -4.10 1.59 -2.69
C SER A 200 -2.68 2.00 -3.08
N ILE A 201 -2.50 3.30 -3.30
CA ILE A 201 -1.19 3.89 -3.56
C ILE A 201 -0.40 3.97 -2.25
N PHE A 202 -1.07 4.24 -1.14
CA PHE A 202 -0.42 4.35 0.17
C PHE A 202 -0.07 2.99 0.82
N GLY A 203 -0.77 1.90 0.48
CA GLY A 203 -0.58 0.59 1.10
C GLY A 203 0.86 0.08 1.10
N PRO A 204 1.55 0.02 -0.05
CA PRO A 204 2.96 -0.39 -0.14
C PRO A 204 3.90 0.45 0.73
N ILE A 205 3.67 1.76 0.78
CA ILE A 205 4.48 2.68 1.59
C ILE A 205 4.22 2.45 3.07
N ALA A 206 2.95 2.32 3.46
CA ALA A 206 2.58 2.06 4.84
C ALA A 206 3.16 0.74 5.35
N TRP A 207 3.23 -0.28 4.49
CA TRP A 207 3.90 -1.55 4.78
C TRP A 207 5.39 -1.36 5.05
N ASN A 208 6.10 -0.68 4.15
CA ASN A 208 7.53 -0.40 4.33
C ASN A 208 7.81 0.38 5.63
N LEU A 209 6.98 1.38 5.94
CA LEU A 209 7.11 2.17 7.18
C LEU A 209 7.06 1.29 8.43
N GLN A 210 6.14 0.32 8.51
CA GLN A 210 6.06 -0.60 9.65
C GLN A 210 7.22 -1.59 9.68
N LEU A 211 7.60 -2.10 8.52
CA LEU A 211 8.59 -3.16 8.43
C LEU A 211 10.03 -2.66 8.62
N ASP A 212 10.32 -1.42 8.22
CA ASP A 212 11.62 -0.77 8.46
C ASP A 212 11.99 -0.80 9.94
N GLY A 213 11.03 -0.56 10.85
CA GLY A 213 11.27 -0.59 12.29
C GLY A 213 11.72 -1.97 12.76
N LEU A 214 11.04 -3.03 12.31
CA LEU A 214 11.43 -4.41 12.63
C LEU A 214 12.81 -4.76 12.06
N LEU A 215 13.09 -4.39 10.81
CA LEU A 215 14.38 -4.69 10.16
C LEU A 215 15.55 -3.99 10.86
N ASN A 216 15.34 -2.76 11.34
CA ASN A 216 16.36 -2.03 12.09
C ASN A 216 16.62 -2.67 13.47
N LEU A 217 15.57 -3.11 14.17
CA LEU A 217 15.73 -3.86 15.43
C LEU A 217 16.52 -5.16 15.23
N ILE A 218 16.21 -5.93 14.17
CA ILE A 218 16.95 -7.17 13.87
C ILE A 218 18.43 -6.87 13.58
N LYS A 219 18.73 -5.76 12.90
CA LYS A 219 20.10 -5.30 12.64
C LYS A 219 20.83 -4.91 13.93
N GLU A 220 20.15 -4.26 14.88
CA GLU A 220 20.71 -3.89 16.19
C GLU A 220 21.09 -5.13 17.02
N GLU A 221 20.35 -6.22 16.89
CA GLU A 221 20.67 -7.54 17.48
C GLU A 221 21.82 -8.27 16.76
N GLY A 222 22.44 -7.65 15.75
CA GLY A 222 23.54 -8.23 14.99
C GLY A 222 23.11 -9.33 14.00
N VAL A 223 21.81 -9.48 13.75
CA VAL A 223 21.27 -10.48 12.83
C VAL A 223 21.11 -9.89 11.43
N GLY A 224 21.71 -10.56 10.43
CA GLY A 224 21.52 -10.21 9.03
C GLY A 224 20.07 -10.47 8.59
N SER A 225 19.43 -9.49 7.96
CA SER A 225 18.07 -9.63 7.43
C SER A 225 17.94 -9.09 6.02
N LEU A 226 17.00 -9.65 5.27
CA LEU A 226 16.58 -9.19 3.94
C LEU A 226 15.07 -9.32 3.86
N CYS A 227 14.41 -8.30 3.32
CA CYS A 227 12.98 -8.31 3.07
C CYS A 227 12.72 -7.94 1.61
N GLY A 228 11.99 -8.79 0.90
CA GLY A 228 11.57 -8.55 -0.47
C GLY A 228 10.09 -8.86 -0.65
N ARG A 229 9.54 -8.41 -1.78
CA ARG A 229 8.21 -8.86 -2.21
C ARG A 229 8.36 -10.16 -2.98
N CYS A 230 7.83 -11.25 -2.44
CA CYS A 230 7.69 -12.48 -3.22
C CYS A 230 6.58 -12.27 -4.28
N HIS A 231 6.96 -12.19 -5.55
CA HIS A 231 6.00 -12.46 -6.63
C HIS A 231 5.92 -13.98 -6.75
N HIS A 232 4.89 -14.60 -6.17
CA HIS A 232 4.49 -15.91 -6.67
C HIS A 232 4.16 -15.73 -8.15
N ARG A 233 4.98 -16.33 -9.02
CA ARG A 233 4.79 -16.37 -10.47
C ARG A 233 3.57 -17.23 -10.82
N ASP A 234 2.37 -16.77 -10.47
CA ASP A 234 1.09 -17.28 -10.99
C ASP A 234 0.29 -16.16 -11.66
N THR A 235 1.00 -15.18 -12.24
CA THR A 235 0.39 -14.05 -12.94
C THR A 235 1.04 -13.87 -14.30
N ARG A 236 0.83 -14.85 -15.20
CA ARG A 236 0.73 -14.53 -16.62
C ARG A 236 -0.68 -13.98 -16.81
N TRP A 237 -0.79 -12.68 -17.04
CA TRP A 237 -1.98 -12.08 -17.62
C TRP A 237 -1.64 -11.77 -19.07
N HIS A 238 -2.26 -12.54 -19.98
CA HIS A 238 -2.45 -12.14 -21.38
C HIS A 238 -3.70 -11.28 -21.47
#